data_AF-U5CWZ9-F1
#
_entry.id   AF-U5CWZ9-F1
#
_cell.length_a   1.000
_cell.length_b   1.000
_cell.length_c   1.000
_cell.angle_alpha   90.00
_cell.angle_beta   90.00
_cell.angle_gamma   90.00
#
_symmetry.space_group_name_H-M   'P 1'
#
loop_
_entity.id
_entity.type
_entity.pdbx_description
1 polymer ?
#
loop_
_entity_poly.entity_id
_entity_poly.type
_entity_poly.pdbx_seq_one_letter_code
_entity_poly.pdbx_strand_id
1 'polypeptide(L)'
;MKLELLDKHQIAAMDDANGIETVGNHFTIREVKSARGWGRGIPLSLRAFARVMTATSCQELEDLVREAAQNDGRLARRPLMNKIKEIEAHQMLLERIETLMQGYSPCILSMQLKNTCTENSQLEMRRKMAIDLLSGELRVLRSASMWLKNYCTSLSGG
;
A
#
# COMPACT_ATOMS: atom_id res chain seq x y z
N MET A 1 5.27 19.47 16.46
CA MET A 1 5.76 19.80 15.10
C MET A 1 6.08 18.59 14.21
N LYS A 2 7.00 17.67 14.56
CA LYS A 2 7.27 16.49 13.70
C LYS A 2 6.08 15.51 13.63
N LEU A 3 5.48 15.22 14.78
CA LEU A 3 4.30 14.36 14.87
C LEU A 3 3.09 14.98 14.15
N GLU A 4 2.83 16.28 14.38
CA GLU A 4 1.79 17.02 13.64
C GLU A 4 1.98 17.02 12.12
N LEU A 5 3.22 17.02 11.61
CA LEU A 5 3.48 16.89 10.18
C LEU A 5 3.27 15.45 9.68
N LEU A 6 3.62 14.44 10.47
CA LEU A 6 3.40 13.03 10.11
C LEU A 6 1.91 12.67 10.09
N ASP A 7 1.17 13.15 11.09
CA ASP A 7 -0.28 13.02 11.18
C ASP A 7 -0.98 13.73 10.02
N LYS A 8 -0.60 14.99 9.74
CA LYS A 8 -1.09 15.77 8.60
C LYS A 8 -0.78 15.15 7.23
N HIS A 9 0.25 14.30 7.14
CA HIS A 9 0.70 13.66 5.89
C HIS A 9 0.38 12.15 5.83
N GLN A 10 -0.72 11.73 6.47
CA GLN A 10 -1.39 10.43 6.27
C GLN A 10 -0.76 9.20 6.94
N ILE A 11 0.11 9.37 7.93
CA ILE A 11 0.31 8.30 8.91
C ILE A 11 -0.78 8.49 9.96
N ALA A 12 -1.99 8.00 9.67
CA ALA A 12 -3.06 7.99 10.65
C ALA A 12 -2.60 7.14 11.84
N ALA A 13 -2.19 7.78 12.93
CA ALA A 13 -2.08 7.13 14.21
C ALA A 13 -3.50 6.71 14.63
N MET A 14 -3.66 5.47 15.09
CA MET A 14 -4.90 5.05 15.73
C MET A 14 -4.69 5.17 17.23
N ASP A 15 -5.62 5.84 17.92
CA ASP A 15 -5.65 5.85 19.38
C ASP A 15 -5.97 4.42 19.85
N ASP A 16 -5.07 3.83 20.65
CA ASP A 16 -5.38 2.60 21.34
C ASP A 16 -6.37 2.85 22.50
N ALA A 17 -6.89 1.79 23.10
CA ALA A 17 -7.84 1.87 24.23
C ALA A 17 -7.26 2.60 25.47
N ASN A 18 -5.95 2.87 25.48
CA ASN A 18 -5.25 3.60 26.53
C ASN A 18 -4.89 5.04 26.12
N GLY A 19 -5.32 5.51 24.95
CA GLY A 19 -5.01 6.86 24.44
C GLY A 19 -3.56 7.03 23.99
N ILE A 20 -2.84 5.94 23.72
CA ILE A 20 -1.52 5.97 23.09
C ILE A 20 -1.73 5.90 21.57
N GLU A 21 -1.17 6.87 20.85
CA GLU A 21 -1.06 6.84 19.39
C GLU A 21 -0.27 5.60 18.96
N THR A 22 -0.98 4.53 18.60
CA THR A 22 -0.36 3.35 18.03
C THR A 22 -0.42 3.45 16.51
N VAL A 23 0.76 3.37 15.88
CA VAL A 23 0.82 3.00 14.47
C VAL A 23 0.40 1.54 14.43
N GLY A 24 -0.86 1.27 14.10
CA GLY A 24 -1.40 -0.08 14.02
C GLY A 24 -0.58 -1.00 13.09
N ASN A 25 -1.02 -2.25 12.93
CA ASN A 25 -0.33 -3.19 12.05
C ASN A 25 -0.21 -2.64 10.61
N HIS A 26 1.02 -2.58 10.08
CA HIS A 26 1.30 -2.03 8.76
C HIS A 26 1.84 -3.09 7.78
N PHE A 27 1.57 -2.88 6.49
CA PHE A 27 2.23 -3.64 5.41
C PHE A 27 3.31 -2.79 4.75
N THR A 28 4.50 -3.37 4.56
CA THR A 28 5.58 -2.71 3.83
C THR A 28 5.55 -3.13 2.36
N ILE A 29 5.41 -2.16 1.46
CA ILE A 29 5.59 -2.34 0.03
C ILE A 29 6.95 -1.75 -0.34
N ARG A 30 7.75 -2.50 -1.09
CA ARG A 30 9.05 -2.07 -1.56
C ARG A 30 9.34 -2.65 -2.94
N GLU A 31 10.10 -1.93 -3.73
CA GLU A 31 10.67 -2.48 -4.95
C GLU A 31 11.80 -3.45 -4.59
N VAL A 32 11.71 -4.68 -5.10
CA VAL A 32 12.73 -5.71 -4.90
C VAL A 32 13.22 -6.18 -6.26
N LYS A 33 14.53 -6.09 -6.49
CA LYS A 33 15.16 -6.66 -7.68
C LYS A 33 14.96 -8.17 -7.67
N SER A 34 14.57 -8.72 -8.82
CA SER A 34 14.44 -10.15 -9.05
C SER A 34 15.49 -10.57 -10.07
N ALA A 35 16.11 -11.72 -9.87
CA ALA A 35 17.05 -12.31 -10.81
C ALA A 35 16.43 -12.55 -12.20
N ARG A 36 15.09 -12.67 -12.28
CA ARG A 36 14.33 -12.84 -13.54
C ARG A 36 13.84 -11.52 -14.14
N GLY A 37 14.30 -10.36 -13.65
CA GLY A 37 13.89 -9.03 -14.12
C GLY A 37 12.49 -8.58 -13.71
N TRP A 38 11.58 -9.50 -13.40
CA TRP A 38 10.21 -9.22 -12.99
C TRP A 38 10.14 -9.06 -11.46
N GLY A 39 9.71 -7.90 -10.97
CA GLY A 39 9.54 -7.66 -9.53
C GLY A 39 8.64 -8.72 -8.86
N ARG A 40 8.79 -8.93 -7.54
CA ARG A 40 8.03 -9.97 -6.79
C ARG A 40 6.52 -9.68 -6.66
N GLY A 41 6.07 -8.53 -7.16
CA GLY A 41 4.68 -8.07 -7.07
C GLY A 41 4.29 -7.64 -5.66
N ILE A 42 2.98 -7.57 -5.41
CA ILE A 42 2.44 -7.21 -4.10
C ILE A 42 2.76 -8.28 -3.06
N PRO A 43 3.13 -7.92 -1.81
CA PRO A 43 3.39 -8.90 -0.75
C PRO A 43 2.25 -9.89 -0.56
N LEU A 44 2.58 -11.17 -0.38
CA LEU A 44 1.58 -12.23 -0.27
C LEU A 44 0.65 -12.05 0.93
N SER A 45 1.17 -11.53 2.04
CA SER A 45 0.38 -11.19 3.23
C SER A 45 -0.63 -10.08 2.96
N LEU A 46 -0.26 -9.07 2.16
CA LEU A 46 -1.17 -8.00 1.76
C LEU A 46 -2.27 -8.50 0.82
N ARG A 47 -1.95 -9.44 -0.08
CA ARG A 47 -2.97 -10.10 -0.93
C ARG A 47 -3.93 -10.94 -0.09
N ALA A 48 -3.40 -11.71 0.86
CA ALA A 48 -4.23 -12.50 1.78
C ALA A 48 -5.16 -11.62 2.61
N PHE A 49 -4.64 -10.51 3.14
CA PHE A 49 -5.43 -9.51 3.84
C PHE A 49 -6.57 -8.97 2.96
N ALA A 50 -6.27 -8.56 1.73
CA ALA A 50 -7.29 -8.05 0.82
C ALA A 50 -8.41 -9.07 0.56
N ARG A 51 -8.07 -10.34 0.33
CA ARG A 51 -9.06 -11.42 0.13
C ARG A 51 -9.99 -11.59 1.33
N VAL A 52 -9.45 -11.52 2.54
CA VAL A 52 -10.26 -11.59 3.77
C VAL A 52 -11.16 -10.35 3.88
N MET A 53 -10.64 -9.17 3.58
CA MET A 53 -11.39 -7.91 3.68
C MET A 53 -12.51 -7.80 2.63
N THR A 54 -12.36 -8.43 1.46
CA THR A 54 -13.40 -8.46 0.41
C THR A 54 -14.36 -9.63 0.52
N ALA A 55 -14.22 -10.50 1.54
CA ALA A 55 -15.16 -11.58 1.76
C ALA A 55 -16.50 -10.99 2.22
N THR A 56 -17.58 -11.30 1.50
CA THR A 56 -18.92 -10.74 1.76
C THR A 56 -19.87 -11.73 2.43
N SER A 57 -19.42 -12.96 2.69
CA SER A 57 -20.21 -14.00 3.34
C SER A 57 -19.36 -14.87 4.28
N CYS A 58 -20.02 -15.51 5.25
CA CYS A 58 -19.35 -16.49 6.11
C CYS A 58 -18.82 -17.68 5.31
N GLN A 59 -19.55 -18.10 4.26
CA GLN A 59 -19.12 -19.22 3.41
C GLN A 59 -17.80 -18.91 2.69
N GLU A 60 -17.60 -17.68 2.20
CA GLU A 60 -16.33 -17.28 1.59
C GLU A 60 -15.16 -17.36 2.58
N LEU A 61 -15.38 -16.96 3.84
CA LEU A 61 -14.36 -17.10 4.88
C LEU A 61 -14.08 -18.56 5.23
N GLU A 62 -15.11 -19.40 5.31
CA GLU A 62 -14.95 -20.84 5.52
C GLU A 62 -14.20 -21.50 4.37
N ASP A 63 -14.43 -21.07 3.13
CA ASP A 63 -13.72 -21.58 1.97
C ASP A 63 -12.22 -21.23 2.03
N LEU A 64 -11.87 -20.03 2.49
CA LEU A 64 -10.48 -19.64 2.74
C LEU A 64 -9.84 -20.47 3.86
N VAL A 65 -10.59 -20.79 4.92
CA VAL A 65 -10.14 -21.69 5.99
C VAL A 65 -9.91 -23.10 5.45
N ARG A 66 -10.83 -23.60 4.63
CA ARG A 66 -10.74 -24.93 4.01
C ARG A 66 -9.54 -25.02 3.05
N GLU A 67 -9.32 -23.99 2.24
CA GLU A 67 -8.14 -23.89 1.38
C GLU A 67 -6.86 -23.96 2.20
N ALA A 68 -6.77 -23.20 3.29
CA ALA A 68 -5.60 -23.20 4.15
C ALA A 68 -5.35 -24.58 4.77
N ALA A 69 -6.39 -25.24 5.29
CA ALA A 69 -6.30 -26.58 5.88
C ALA A 69 -5.83 -27.65 4.89
N GLN A 70 -6.17 -27.50 3.61
CA GLN A 70 -5.77 -28.42 2.54
C GLN A 70 -4.37 -28.15 1.97
N ASN A 71 -3.77 -27.02 2.32
CA ASN A 71 -2.48 -26.58 1.76
C ASN A 71 -1.42 -26.45 2.86
N ASP A 72 -0.94 -25.24 3.14
CA ASP A 72 0.16 -25.00 4.07
C ASP A 72 -0.29 -24.34 5.39
N GLY A 73 -1.59 -24.39 5.68
CA GLY A 73 -2.18 -23.83 6.90
C GLY A 73 -2.26 -22.30 6.92
N ARG A 74 -1.89 -21.60 5.85
CA ARG A 74 -1.86 -20.13 5.80
C ARG A 74 -3.13 -19.58 5.16
N LEU A 75 -3.96 -18.93 5.99
CA LEU A 75 -5.24 -18.36 5.59
C LEU A 75 -5.12 -17.42 4.38
N ALA A 76 -5.99 -17.63 3.39
CA ALA A 76 -6.14 -16.79 2.20
C ALA A 76 -4.83 -16.54 1.43
N ARG A 77 -3.81 -17.39 1.61
CA ARG A 77 -2.51 -17.21 0.97
C ARG A 77 -2.62 -17.41 -0.54
N ARG A 78 -3.44 -18.36 -0.97
CA ARG A 78 -3.75 -18.60 -2.38
C ARG A 78 -5.12 -18.03 -2.72
N PRO A 79 -5.33 -17.58 -3.96
CA PRO A 79 -6.67 -17.24 -4.41
C PRO A 79 -7.55 -18.48 -4.44
N LEU A 80 -8.84 -18.32 -4.14
CA LEU A 80 -9.84 -19.33 -4.47
C LEU A 80 -9.99 -19.42 -6.00
N MET A 81 -10.69 -20.45 -6.49
CA MET A 81 -10.95 -20.61 -7.94
C MET A 81 -11.83 -19.50 -8.54
N ASN A 82 -12.38 -18.62 -7.70
CA ASN A 82 -13.18 -17.49 -8.12
C ASN A 82 -12.29 -16.31 -8.54
N LYS A 83 -12.03 -16.19 -9.86
CA LYS A 83 -11.27 -15.08 -10.45
C LYS A 83 -11.89 -13.70 -10.16
N ILE A 84 -13.22 -13.61 -10.09
CA ILE A 84 -13.92 -12.34 -9.83
C ILE A 84 -13.55 -11.83 -8.43
N LYS A 85 -13.61 -12.71 -7.43
CA LYS A 85 -13.23 -12.37 -6.05
C LYS A 85 -11.75 -11.98 -5.92
N GLU A 86 -10.88 -12.61 -6.69
CA GLU A 86 -9.47 -12.21 -6.73
C GLU A 86 -9.29 -10.81 -7.32
N ILE A 87 -10.03 -10.48 -8.38
CA ILE A 87 -10.02 -9.13 -8.99
C ILE A 87 -10.56 -8.10 -8.00
N GLU A 88 -11.66 -8.37 -7.30
CA GLU A 88 -12.23 -7.49 -6.27
C GLU A 88 -11.22 -7.18 -5.16
N ALA A 89 -10.54 -8.21 -4.63
CA ALA A 89 -9.48 -8.05 -3.63
C ALA A 89 -8.35 -7.14 -4.14
N HIS A 90 -7.94 -7.29 -5.40
CA HIS A 90 -6.87 -6.48 -5.98
C HIS A 90 -7.33 -5.06 -6.35
N GLN A 91 -8.60 -4.86 -6.69
CA GLN A 91 -9.21 -3.54 -6.91
C GLN A 91 -9.28 -2.74 -5.61
N MET A 92 -9.67 -3.36 -4.49
CA MET A 92 -9.61 -2.70 -3.17
C MET A 92 -8.20 -2.17 -2.86
N LEU A 93 -7.16 -2.98 -3.10
CA LEU A 93 -5.78 -2.55 -2.90
C LEU A 93 -5.40 -1.41 -3.84
N LEU A 94 -5.83 -1.48 -5.10
CA LEU A 94 -5.55 -0.47 -6.10
C LEU A 94 -6.15 0.89 -5.72
N GLU A 95 -7.42 0.92 -5.32
CA GLU A 95 -8.12 2.13 -4.85
C GLU A 95 -7.38 2.76 -3.67
N ARG A 96 -6.95 1.94 -2.70
CA ARG A 96 -6.19 2.43 -1.55
C ARG A 96 -4.84 3.04 -1.97
N ILE A 97 -4.12 2.39 -2.89
CA ILE A 97 -2.84 2.90 -3.39
C ILE A 97 -3.05 4.20 -4.19
N GLU A 98 -4.07 4.28 -5.03
CA GLU A 98 -4.37 5.49 -5.80
C GLU A 98 -4.75 6.67 -4.88
N THR A 99 -5.52 6.40 -3.83
CA THR A 99 -5.82 7.39 -2.78
C THR A 99 -4.55 7.91 -2.11
N LEU A 100 -3.63 7.02 -1.74
CA LEU A 100 -2.33 7.42 -1.18
C LEU A 100 -1.57 8.29 -2.18
N MET A 101 -1.44 7.87 -3.43
CA MET A 101 -0.74 8.62 -4.49
C MET A 101 -1.29 10.04 -4.69
N GLN A 102 -2.62 10.20 -4.60
CA GLN A 102 -3.28 11.50 -4.65
C GLN A 102 -2.94 12.37 -3.45
N GLY A 103 -2.66 11.80 -2.27
CA GLY A 103 -2.16 12.52 -1.11
C GLY A 103 -0.72 13.03 -1.24
N TYR A 104 0.18 12.20 -1.80
CA TYR A 104 1.60 12.56 -1.94
C TYR A 104 1.84 13.66 -2.99
N SER A 105 1.11 13.65 -4.11
CA SER A 105 1.40 14.51 -5.27
C SER A 105 1.28 16.02 -4.95
N PRO A 106 0.19 16.51 -4.30
CA PRO A 106 0.07 17.90 -3.90
C PRO A 106 1.08 18.31 -2.81
N CYS A 107 1.42 17.39 -1.90
CA CYS A 107 2.40 17.65 -0.85
C CYS A 107 3.76 17.99 -1.44
N ILE A 108 4.26 17.16 -2.37
CA ILE A 108 5.52 17.38 -3.07
C ILE A 108 5.51 18.72 -3.82
N LEU A 109 4.45 19.00 -4.58
CA LEU A 109 4.31 20.26 -5.32
C LEU A 109 4.32 21.49 -4.39
N SER A 110 3.60 21.42 -3.27
CA SER A 110 3.55 22.51 -2.29
C SER A 110 4.92 22.80 -1.64
N MET A 111 5.74 21.77 -1.43
CA MET A 111 7.09 21.91 -0.88
C MET A 111 8.07 22.50 -1.90
N GLN A 112 7.89 22.20 -3.19
CA GLN A 112 8.71 22.76 -4.28
C GLN A 112 8.41 24.24 -4.53
N LEU A 113 7.14 24.67 -4.39
CA LEU A 113 6.70 26.05 -4.66
C LEU A 113 7.07 27.05 -3.55
N LYS A 114 7.29 26.61 -2.31
CA LYS A 114 7.64 27.48 -1.16
C LYS A 114 9.07 28.03 -1.17
N ASN A 115 9.69 28.10 -2.34
CA ASN A 115 11.01 28.68 -2.53
C ASN A 115 10.91 30.22 -2.54
N THR A 116 10.77 30.82 -1.36
CA THR A 116 10.86 32.27 -1.19
C THR A 116 12.01 32.60 -0.25
N CYS A 117 12.98 33.33 -0.82
CA CYS A 117 14.11 34.04 -0.23
C CYS A 117 14.37 33.92 1.28
N THR A 118 15.64 33.68 1.61
CA THR A 118 16.29 33.74 2.95
C THR A 118 16.11 32.53 3.87
N GLU A 119 16.16 31.31 3.34
CA GLU A 119 16.20 30.11 4.18
C GLU A 119 17.61 29.69 4.55
N ASN A 120 17.81 29.43 5.84
CA ASN A 120 18.99 28.78 6.40
C ASN A 120 19.31 27.50 5.60
N SER A 121 20.55 27.33 5.12
CA SER A 121 21.00 26.19 4.29
C SER A 121 20.59 24.81 4.84
N GLN A 122 20.45 24.68 6.16
CA GLN A 122 19.99 23.44 6.79
C GLN A 122 18.52 23.12 6.52
N LEU A 123 17.65 24.12 6.45
CA LEU A 123 16.22 23.95 6.15
C LEU A 123 16.01 23.53 4.69
N GLU A 124 16.76 24.13 3.78
CA GLU A 124 16.76 23.75 2.36
C GLU A 124 17.20 22.29 2.17
N MET A 125 18.26 21.85 2.86
CA MET A 125 18.69 20.45 2.84
C MET A 125 17.61 19.50 3.36
N ARG A 126 16.98 19.81 4.51
CA ARG A 126 15.90 18.98 5.07
C ARG A 126 14.68 18.92 4.15
N ARG A 127 14.32 20.03 3.52
CA ARG A 127 13.24 20.09 2.52
C ARG A 127 13.56 19.21 1.32
N LYS A 128 14.77 19.29 0.78
CA LYS A 128 15.22 18.44 -0.33
C LYS A 128 15.14 16.96 0.04
N MET A 129 15.64 16.58 1.22
CA MET A 129 15.54 15.20 1.71
C MET A 129 14.10 14.72 1.82
N ALA A 130 13.18 15.57 2.29
CA ALA A 130 11.75 15.24 2.36
C ALA A 130 11.14 15.06 0.96
N ILE A 131 11.46 15.94 0.01
CA ILE A 131 11.01 15.82 -1.38
C ILE A 131 11.52 14.51 -2.01
N ASP A 132 12.79 14.19 -1.82
CA ASP A 132 13.41 12.98 -2.37
C ASP A 132 12.77 11.71 -1.76
N LEU A 133 12.51 11.72 -0.46
CA LEU A 133 11.82 10.62 0.24
C LEU A 133 10.40 10.41 -0.32
N LEU A 134 9.57 11.46 -0.32
CA LEU A 134 8.18 11.38 -0.79
C LEU A 134 8.12 11.00 -2.29
N SER A 135 9.08 11.47 -3.09
CA SER A 135 9.19 11.09 -4.51
C SER A 135 9.54 9.61 -4.67
N GLY A 136 10.41 9.09 -3.81
CA GLY A 136 10.75 7.66 -3.74
C GLY A 136 9.55 6.80 -3.37
N GLU A 137 8.78 7.19 -2.35
CA GLU A 137 7.56 6.50 -1.94
C GLU A 137 6.49 6.51 -3.04
N LEU A 138 6.26 7.67 -3.66
CA LEU A 138 5.33 7.81 -4.79
C LEU A 138 5.73 6.91 -5.97
N ARG A 139 7.04 6.76 -6.24
CA ARG A 139 7.54 5.83 -7.25
C ARG A 139 7.21 4.37 -6.93
N VAL A 140 7.40 3.94 -5.68
CA VAL A 140 7.02 2.58 -5.23
C VAL A 140 5.52 2.35 -5.40
N LEU A 141 4.69 3.32 -5.00
CA LEU A 141 3.22 3.24 -5.14
C LEU A 141 2.79 3.13 -6.62
N ARG A 142 3.41 3.90 -7.52
CA ARG A 142 3.16 3.80 -8.97
C ARG A 142 3.51 2.42 -9.52
N SER A 143 4.65 1.86 -9.10
CA SER A 143 5.05 0.51 -9.49
C SER A 143 4.04 -0.54 -9.02
N ALA A 144 3.60 -0.44 -7.76
CA ALA A 144 2.59 -1.32 -7.19
C ALA A 144 1.23 -1.21 -7.90
N SER A 145 0.75 0.01 -8.17
CA SER A 145 -0.49 0.28 -8.92
C SER A 145 -0.44 -0.35 -10.33
N MET A 146 0.67 -0.18 -11.04
CA MET A 146 0.85 -0.77 -12.37
C MET A 146 0.85 -2.29 -12.32
N TRP A 147 1.51 -2.88 -11.32
CA TRP A 147 1.48 -4.33 -11.13
C TRP A 147 0.06 -4.85 -10.86
N LEU A 148 -0.72 -4.18 -10.00
CA LEU A 148 -2.11 -4.53 -9.72
C LEU A 148 -2.98 -4.46 -10.96
N LYS A 149 -2.87 -3.38 -11.75
CA LYS A 149 -3.61 -3.22 -13.01
C LYS A 149 -3.31 -4.35 -13.99
N ASN A 150 -2.02 -4.65 -14.20
CA ASN A 150 -1.60 -5.73 -15.09
C ASN A 150 -2.03 -7.12 -14.59
N TYR A 151 -2.03 -7.33 -13.28
CA TYR A 151 -2.49 -8.57 -12.68
C TYR A 151 -3.99 -8.78 -12.92
N CYS A 152 -4.82 -7.77 -12.63
CA CYS A 152 -6.26 -7.84 -12.87
C CYS A 152 -6.60 -8.05 -14.35
N THR A 153 -5.94 -7.32 -15.27
CA THR A 153 -6.18 -7.52 -16.71
C THR A 153 -5.80 -8.92 -17.19
N SER A 154 -4.71 -9.49 -16.66
CA SER A 154 -4.32 -10.87 -16.98
C SER A 154 -5.32 -11.92 -16.51
N LEU A 155 -6.06 -11.63 -15.44
CA LEU A 155 -7.11 -12.51 -14.91
C LEU A 155 -8.43 -12.38 -15.69
N SER A 156 -8.75 -11.17 -16.17
CA SER A 156 -9.95 -10.91 -16.99
C SER A 156 -9.82 -11.42 -18.43
N GLY A 157 -8.60 -11.55 -18.95
CA GLY A 157 -8.32 -11.88 -20.35
C GLY A 157 -8.14 -13.37 -20.68
N GLY A 158 -8.48 -14.30 -19.78
CA GLY A 158 -8.38 -15.74 -20.02
C GLY A 158 -9.29 -16.58 -19.16
#